data_AF-A0A1F7WC34-F1
#
_entry.id   AF-A0A1F7WC34-F1
#
_cell.length_a   1.000
_cell.length_b   1.000
_cell.length_c   1.000
_cell.angle_alpha   90.00
_cell.angle_beta   90.00
_cell.angle_gamma   90.00
#
_symmetry.space_group_name_H-M   'P 1'
#
loop_
_entity.id
_entity.type
_entity.pdbx_description
1 polymer ?
#
loop_
_entity_poly.entity_id
_entity_poly.type
_entity_poly.pdbx_seq_one_letter_code
_entity_poly.pdbx_strand_id
1 'polypeptide(L)'
;MANDSDKLTVGTDNGQKSAVISVGSDVSVAPVQPIETDTVSEPEEGRFTFFEMLSTLPEPVQSYLLSAELDKVRITIFDRLNLSLDDRDIALYTELEVFFGDVDLIDYPDELWTNLPWEEKDKPQAQELVRETVGRIFMPARSFLGKVAELLEEIGGQVGDYPTNQIESRIITYNQAAQEIAVEINLPRPNEASLRRLQGIIESRLRGVRSDADTVGMLVKPTKTGGLELSTEDADRIVALISREMKWTNFVDQLPDSAAAAKTEDLAAELKYPPEKIKQLLAGTPEEQKVLALSAEHLNQFTKENDGQLKDWLHDVIYNLVDGRVEPWDVVAALMLLTKRGLLLDTLSKDLRFGQAIRTFSEEKGYDRQFIDVFKMQPSGPQAVNVFLQMVLRGVAGLSDGDAARYGLRITNMLKKSGQAQFSGLVAFDLDEGKFVWTEPMD
;
A
#
# COMPACT_ATOMS: atom_id res chain seq x y z
N MET A 1 -39.11 -42.86 -39.47
CA MET A 1 -40.09 -42.98 -38.37
C MET A 1 -40.60 -41.59 -38.07
N ALA A 2 -41.91 -41.49 -37.90
CA ALA A 2 -42.73 -40.31 -38.08
C ALA A 2 -42.79 -39.39 -36.85
N ASN A 3 -43.53 -38.30 -37.05
CA ASN A 3 -44.21 -37.42 -36.10
C ASN A 3 -43.42 -36.22 -35.57
N ASP A 4 -44.05 -35.07 -35.35
CA ASP A 4 -45.23 -34.44 -35.94
C ASP A 4 -45.22 -32.99 -35.45
N SER A 5 -45.94 -32.16 -36.19
CA SER A 5 -46.48 -30.84 -35.87
C SER A 5 -46.67 -30.46 -34.38
N ASP A 6 -46.42 -29.19 -34.04
CA ASP A 6 -47.54 -28.29 -33.71
C ASP A 6 -47.19 -26.79 -33.68
N LYS A 7 -48.05 -26.01 -34.35
CA LYS A 7 -48.22 -24.56 -34.21
C LYS A 7 -49.24 -24.34 -33.09
N LEU A 8 -49.15 -23.24 -32.35
CA LEU A 8 -50.34 -22.48 -31.95
C LEU A 8 -49.99 -21.07 -31.44
N THR A 9 -51.00 -20.23 -31.59
CA THR A 9 -51.05 -18.78 -31.69
C THR A 9 -51.70 -18.14 -30.46
N VAL A 10 -51.43 -16.84 -30.27
CA VAL A 10 -52.32 -15.80 -29.69
C VAL A 10 -52.48 -15.74 -28.16
N GLY A 11 -52.34 -14.52 -27.65
CA GLY A 11 -52.81 -14.10 -26.32
C GLY A 11 -52.42 -12.66 -25.98
N THR A 12 -53.15 -11.69 -26.54
CA THR A 12 -53.19 -10.30 -26.08
C THR A 12 -54.01 -10.16 -24.79
N ASP A 13 -53.76 -9.06 -24.08
CA ASP A 13 -54.68 -8.31 -23.21
C ASP A 13 -54.33 -8.34 -21.70
N ASN A 14 -54.16 -7.14 -21.15
CA ASN A 14 -54.66 -6.78 -19.81
C ASN A 14 -54.46 -5.28 -19.56
N GLY A 15 -55.55 -4.53 -19.73
CA GLY A 15 -55.69 -3.17 -19.26
C GLY A 15 -55.78 -3.08 -17.73
N GLN A 16 -55.04 -2.14 -17.14
CA GLN A 16 -55.17 -1.75 -15.75
C GLN A 16 -56.03 -0.48 -15.64
N LYS A 17 -57.19 -0.63 -15.00
CA LYS A 17 -58.09 0.45 -14.59
C LYS A 17 -57.57 1.11 -13.30
N SER A 18 -57.51 2.43 -13.31
CA SER A 18 -57.32 3.27 -12.13
C SER A 18 -58.57 3.27 -11.25
N ALA A 19 -58.42 2.93 -9.97
CA ALA A 19 -59.43 3.13 -8.96
C ALA A 19 -59.14 4.43 -8.20
N VAL A 20 -60.06 5.39 -8.32
CA VAL A 20 -60.11 6.62 -7.52
C VAL A 20 -60.75 6.26 -6.18
N ILE A 21 -59.97 6.35 -5.10
CA ILE A 21 -60.48 6.25 -3.73
C ILE A 21 -60.55 7.67 -3.17
N SER A 22 -61.79 8.15 -3.00
CA SER A 22 -62.14 9.34 -2.24
C SER A 22 -62.23 8.97 -0.76
N VAL A 23 -61.30 9.46 0.06
CA VAL A 23 -61.43 9.45 1.52
C VAL A 23 -61.56 10.90 1.99
N GLY A 24 -62.75 11.24 2.50
CA GLY A 24 -62.94 12.39 3.37
C GLY A 24 -62.98 11.92 4.82
N SER A 25 -62.20 12.54 5.70
CA SER A 25 -62.44 12.52 7.15
C SER A 25 -61.67 13.66 7.84
N ASP A 26 -62.43 14.58 8.41
CA ASP A 26 -62.25 15.23 9.71
C ASP A 26 -60.84 15.64 10.18
N VAL A 27 -60.57 16.94 10.02
CA VAL A 27 -59.50 17.66 10.70
C VAL A 27 -59.93 17.95 12.14
N SER A 28 -59.45 17.14 13.07
CA SER A 28 -59.46 17.45 14.51
C SER A 28 -58.15 18.19 14.85
N VAL A 29 -58.29 19.45 15.28
CA VAL A 29 -57.16 20.31 15.66
C VAL A 29 -56.64 19.87 17.03
N ALA A 30 -55.52 19.17 17.05
CA ALA A 30 -54.76 18.89 18.26
C ALA A 30 -54.00 20.15 18.71
N PRO A 31 -53.88 20.41 20.04
CA PRO A 31 -53.15 21.55 20.55
C PRO A 31 -51.65 21.41 20.26
N VAL A 32 -51.08 22.43 19.61
CA VAL A 32 -49.65 22.58 19.33
C VAL A 32 -48.89 22.54 20.66
N GLN A 33 -48.14 21.47 20.89
CA GLN A 33 -47.14 21.46 21.97
C GLN A 33 -45.96 22.34 21.56
N PRO A 34 -45.36 23.08 22.51
CA PRO A 34 -44.22 23.94 22.22
C PRO A 34 -43.10 23.08 21.63
N ILE A 35 -42.62 23.49 20.47
CA ILE A 35 -41.43 22.94 19.82
C ILE A 35 -40.29 23.14 20.81
N GLU A 36 -39.79 22.04 21.37
CA GLU A 36 -38.53 22.03 22.09
C GLU A 36 -37.48 22.54 21.11
N THR A 37 -36.92 23.71 21.41
CA THR A 37 -35.81 24.27 20.66
C THR A 37 -34.67 23.28 20.77
N ASP A 38 -34.32 22.66 19.64
CA ASP A 38 -33.12 21.85 19.48
C ASP A 38 -31.96 22.55 20.18
N THR A 39 -31.53 21.97 21.30
CA THR A 39 -30.24 22.28 21.91
C THR A 39 -29.21 22.08 20.83
N VAL A 40 -28.60 23.19 20.39
CA VAL A 40 -27.43 23.20 19.53
C VAL A 40 -26.41 22.27 20.17
N SER A 41 -26.26 21.08 19.60
CA SER A 41 -25.20 20.14 19.95
C SER A 41 -23.91 20.90 19.81
N GLU A 42 -23.17 21.05 20.91
CA GLU A 42 -21.80 21.54 20.84
C GLU A 42 -21.07 20.69 19.80
N PRO A 43 -20.30 21.30 18.88
CA PRO A 43 -19.57 20.54 17.87
C PRO A 43 -18.72 19.51 18.62
N GLU A 44 -18.99 18.22 18.39
CA GLU A 44 -18.20 17.15 18.98
C GLU A 44 -16.73 17.47 18.71
N GLU A 45 -15.99 17.79 19.77
CA GLU A 45 -14.57 18.10 19.69
C GLU A 45 -13.90 16.97 18.90
N GLY A 46 -13.28 17.34 17.78
CA GLY A 46 -12.91 16.42 16.71
C GLY A 46 -12.07 15.26 17.22
N ARG A 47 -12.73 14.12 17.49
CA ARG A 47 -12.05 12.85 17.74
C ARG A 47 -11.43 12.41 16.43
N PHE A 48 -10.11 12.50 16.35
CA PHE A 48 -9.37 11.88 15.27
C PHE A 48 -9.65 10.38 15.28
N THR A 49 -9.90 9.82 14.11
CA THR A 49 -10.01 8.37 13.93
C THR A 49 -8.63 7.73 14.13
N PHE A 50 -8.61 6.45 14.52
CA PHE A 50 -7.36 5.69 14.66
C PHE A 50 -6.47 5.78 13.39
N PHE A 51 -7.07 5.74 12.20
CA PHE A 51 -6.32 5.85 10.95
C PHE A 51 -5.72 7.25 10.72
N GLU A 52 -6.40 8.31 11.16
CA GLU A 52 -5.85 9.66 11.10
C GLU A 52 -4.65 9.79 12.04
N MET A 53 -4.76 9.27 13.27
CA MET A 53 -3.63 9.23 14.21
C MET A 53 -2.48 8.38 13.66
N LEU A 54 -2.77 7.19 13.16
CA LEU A 54 -1.76 6.28 12.58
C LEU A 54 -1.01 6.93 11.42
N SER A 55 -1.70 7.72 10.58
CA SER A 55 -1.08 8.43 9.46
C SER A 55 -0.06 9.49 9.88
N THR A 56 -0.06 9.90 11.15
CA THR A 56 0.95 10.83 11.72
C THR A 56 2.26 10.14 12.07
N LEU A 57 2.27 8.81 12.20
CA LEU A 57 3.45 8.02 12.52
C LEU A 57 4.31 7.73 11.27
N PRO A 58 5.59 7.37 11.43
CA PRO A 58 6.42 6.93 10.31
C PRO A 58 5.93 5.62 9.70
N GLU A 59 6.05 5.46 8.38
CA GLU A 59 5.68 4.23 7.68
C GLU A 59 6.27 2.95 8.31
N PRO A 60 7.55 2.90 8.76
CA PRO A 60 8.07 1.71 9.46
C PRO A 60 7.34 1.39 10.77
N VAL A 61 6.93 2.42 11.51
CA VAL A 61 6.18 2.28 12.77
C VAL A 61 4.73 1.90 12.47
N GLN A 62 4.08 2.52 11.47
CA GLN A 62 2.75 2.13 11.02
C GLN A 62 2.71 0.65 10.61
N SER A 63 3.68 0.24 9.78
CA SER A 63 3.80 -1.14 9.30
C SER A 63 4.01 -2.12 10.47
N TYR A 64 4.80 -1.72 11.47
CA TYR A 64 4.99 -2.51 12.69
C TYR A 64 3.70 -2.63 13.51
N LEU A 65 3.01 -1.51 13.74
CA LEU A 65 1.77 -1.46 14.52
C LEU A 65 0.62 -2.25 13.88
N LEU A 66 0.61 -2.32 12.55
CA LEU A 66 -0.34 -3.10 11.74
C LEU A 66 0.15 -4.53 11.41
N SER A 67 1.32 -4.94 11.91
CA SER A 67 1.88 -6.25 11.57
C SER A 67 1.17 -7.38 12.29
N ALA A 68 0.91 -8.48 11.56
CA ALA A 68 0.35 -9.70 12.12
C ALA A 68 1.28 -10.32 13.18
N GLU A 69 2.59 -10.07 13.09
CA GLU A 69 3.59 -10.46 14.07
C GLU A 69 3.37 -9.77 15.41
N LEU A 70 3.12 -8.46 15.40
CA LEU A 70 2.84 -7.72 16.64
C LEU A 70 1.52 -8.17 17.27
N ASP A 71 0.49 -8.42 16.48
CA ASP A 71 -0.78 -8.95 16.99
C ASP A 71 -0.61 -10.31 17.67
N LYS A 72 0.21 -11.20 17.10
CA LYS A 72 0.57 -12.47 17.75
C LYS A 72 1.29 -12.26 19.08
N VAL A 73 2.19 -11.27 19.16
CA VAL A 73 2.88 -10.92 20.41
C VAL A 73 1.88 -10.41 21.46
N ARG A 74 0.99 -9.48 21.10
CA ARG A 74 -0.06 -8.95 21.99
C ARG A 74 -0.96 -10.07 22.51
N ILE A 75 -1.50 -10.90 21.61
CA ILE A 75 -2.35 -12.05 21.98
C ILE A 75 -1.62 -12.97 22.96
N THR A 76 -0.33 -13.28 22.68
CA THR A 76 0.47 -14.15 23.56
C THR A 76 0.64 -13.56 24.96
N ILE A 77 0.92 -12.26 25.06
CA ILE A 77 1.03 -11.56 26.35
C ILE A 77 -0.32 -11.59 27.08
N PHE A 78 -1.39 -11.20 26.39
CA PHE A 78 -2.73 -11.06 26.96
C PHE A 78 -3.32 -12.40 27.43
N ASP A 79 -3.11 -13.47 26.66
CA ASP A 79 -3.58 -14.81 27.02
C ASP A 79 -2.77 -15.39 28.17
N ARG A 80 -1.44 -15.23 28.17
CA ARG A 80 -0.58 -15.69 29.27
C ARG A 80 -0.93 -15.00 30.59
N LEU A 81 -1.26 -13.72 30.54
CA LEU A 81 -1.67 -12.94 31.71
C LEU A 81 -3.17 -13.00 31.96
N ASN A 82 -3.94 -13.78 31.19
CA ASN A 82 -5.39 -13.94 31.36
C ASN A 82 -6.17 -12.61 31.47
N LEU A 83 -5.83 -11.64 30.60
CA LEU A 83 -6.50 -10.34 30.55
C LEU A 83 -7.94 -10.47 30.00
N SER A 84 -8.88 -9.76 30.63
CA SER A 84 -10.24 -9.61 30.09
C SER A 84 -10.23 -8.79 28.80
N LEU A 85 -11.31 -8.82 28.01
CA LEU A 85 -11.38 -8.03 26.78
C LEU A 85 -11.24 -6.51 27.07
N ASP A 86 -11.88 -6.03 28.13
CA ASP A 86 -11.82 -4.62 28.52
C ASP A 86 -10.38 -4.23 28.93
N ASP A 87 -9.67 -5.09 29.67
CA ASP A 87 -8.26 -4.85 30.05
C ASP A 87 -7.35 -4.83 28.81
N ARG A 88 -7.62 -5.68 27.81
CA ARG A 88 -6.86 -5.71 26.55
C ARG A 88 -7.02 -4.41 25.77
N ASP A 89 -8.25 -3.90 25.70
CA ASP A 89 -8.54 -2.65 25.02
C ASP A 89 -7.82 -1.50 25.73
N ILE A 90 -7.91 -1.40 27.07
CA ILE A 90 -7.19 -0.38 27.86
C ILE A 90 -5.68 -0.45 27.64
N ALA A 91 -5.09 -1.65 27.68
CA ALA A 91 -3.67 -1.84 27.45
C ALA A 91 -3.25 -1.43 26.03
N LEU A 92 -4.05 -1.77 25.01
CA LEU A 92 -3.79 -1.38 23.63
C LEU A 92 -3.90 0.13 23.43
N TYR A 93 -4.91 0.78 24.01
CA TYR A 93 -5.04 2.24 23.93
C TYR A 93 -3.86 2.95 24.59
N THR A 94 -3.48 2.54 25.80
CA THR A 94 -2.34 3.14 26.53
C THR A 94 -1.02 2.90 25.76
N GLU A 95 -0.85 1.72 25.15
CA GLU A 95 0.29 1.43 24.27
C GLU A 95 0.36 2.40 23.08
N LEU A 96 -0.78 2.63 22.43
CA LEU A 96 -0.87 3.52 21.27
C LEU A 96 -0.63 4.99 21.65
N GLU A 97 -1.09 5.44 22.80
CA GLU A 97 -0.83 6.79 23.33
C GLU A 97 0.67 7.07 23.49
N VAL A 98 1.47 6.05 23.85
CA VAL A 98 2.94 6.16 23.86
C VAL A 98 3.52 6.34 22.46
N PHE A 99 3.01 5.62 21.46
CA PHE A 99 3.46 5.79 20.08
C PHE A 99 3.07 7.14 19.49
N PHE A 100 1.90 7.66 19.85
CA PHE A 100 1.42 8.98 19.43
C PHE A 100 2.09 10.13 20.20
N GLY A 101 2.73 9.82 21.34
CA GLY A 101 3.40 10.78 22.20
C GLY A 101 2.45 11.57 23.10
N ASP A 102 1.23 11.06 23.30
CA ASP A 102 0.26 11.58 24.27
C ASP A 102 0.65 11.17 25.70
N VAL A 103 1.31 10.02 25.84
CA VAL A 103 1.90 9.51 27.08
C VAL A 103 3.41 9.40 26.90
N ASP A 104 4.17 10.05 27.78
CA ASP A 104 5.63 9.90 27.81
C ASP A 104 5.97 8.44 28.17
N LEU A 105 6.95 7.85 27.47
CA LEU A 105 7.31 6.45 27.66
C LEU A 105 7.62 6.10 29.13
N ILE A 106 8.24 7.01 29.87
CA ILE A 106 8.59 6.79 31.28
C ILE A 106 7.36 6.73 32.20
N ASP A 107 6.26 7.36 31.80
CA ASP A 107 5.00 7.41 32.56
C ASP A 107 4.06 6.25 32.19
N TYR A 108 4.36 5.49 31.13
CA TYR A 108 3.57 4.33 30.68
C TYR A 108 3.21 3.34 31.81
N PRO A 109 4.10 2.95 32.73
CA PRO A 109 3.73 2.05 33.82
C PRO A 109 2.63 2.60 34.73
N ASP A 110 2.70 3.90 35.06
CA ASP A 110 1.77 4.57 35.95
C ASP A 110 0.43 4.84 35.24
N GLU A 111 0.47 5.19 33.96
CA GLU A 111 -0.72 5.43 33.15
C GLU A 111 -1.52 4.14 32.93
N LEU A 112 -0.82 3.04 32.60
CA LEU A 112 -1.45 1.73 32.46
C LEU A 112 -2.09 1.28 33.77
N TRP A 113 -1.40 1.46 34.89
CA TRP A 113 -1.93 1.13 36.22
C TRP A 113 -3.17 1.96 36.57
N THR A 114 -3.16 3.25 36.23
CA THR A 114 -4.27 4.17 36.53
C THR A 114 -5.53 3.83 35.74
N ASN A 115 -5.37 3.38 34.49
CA ASN A 115 -6.49 3.11 33.59
C ASN A 115 -7.06 1.70 33.76
N LEU A 116 -6.28 0.73 34.24
CA LEU A 116 -6.76 -0.62 34.49
C LEU A 116 -7.66 -0.66 35.76
N PRO A 117 -8.80 -1.37 35.72
CA PRO A 117 -9.71 -1.49 36.88
C PRO A 117 -9.18 -2.50 37.92
N TRP A 118 -7.89 -2.47 38.20
CA TRP A 118 -7.18 -3.46 39.00
C TRP A 118 -6.98 -3.00 40.44
N GLU A 119 -6.89 -3.95 41.37
CA GLU A 119 -6.66 -3.68 42.79
C GLU A 119 -5.18 -3.91 43.14
N GLU A 120 -4.72 -3.44 44.30
CA GLU A 120 -3.32 -3.59 44.75
C GLU A 120 -2.81 -5.05 44.71
N LYS A 121 -3.71 -6.05 44.84
CA LYS A 121 -3.38 -7.47 44.76
C LYS A 121 -2.91 -7.90 43.35
N ASP A 122 -3.32 -7.15 42.32
CA ASP A 122 -3.05 -7.42 40.90
C ASP A 122 -1.76 -6.70 40.43
N LYS A 123 -1.14 -5.89 41.28
CA LYS A 123 0.10 -5.17 41.01
C LYS A 123 1.24 -6.03 40.45
N PRO A 124 1.49 -7.27 40.92
CA PRO A 124 2.51 -8.12 40.31
C PRO A 124 2.21 -8.46 38.85
N GLN A 125 0.92 -8.65 38.51
CA GLN A 125 0.48 -8.90 37.14
C GLN A 125 0.61 -7.65 36.27
N ALA A 126 0.36 -6.45 36.84
CA ALA A 126 0.58 -5.18 36.14
C ALA A 126 2.05 -4.96 35.83
N GLN A 127 2.92 -5.20 36.79
CA GLN A 127 4.36 -5.11 36.59
C GLN A 127 4.85 -6.07 35.50
N GLU A 128 4.28 -7.28 35.43
CA GLU A 128 4.60 -8.23 34.37
C GLU A 128 4.06 -7.76 33.00
N LEU A 129 2.83 -7.24 32.93
CA LEU A 129 2.27 -6.66 31.71
C LEU A 129 3.13 -5.51 31.18
N VAL A 130 3.50 -4.56 32.05
CA VAL A 130 4.38 -3.44 31.70
C VAL A 130 5.72 -3.97 31.18
N ARG A 131 6.36 -4.91 31.89
CA ARG A 131 7.67 -5.45 31.49
C ARG A 131 7.61 -6.13 30.12
N GLU A 132 6.56 -6.90 29.88
CA GLU A 132 6.38 -7.65 28.64
C GLU A 132 6.01 -6.74 27.47
N THR A 133 5.20 -5.70 27.68
CA THR A 133 4.93 -4.67 26.66
C THR A 133 6.18 -3.87 26.33
N VAL A 134 6.89 -3.33 27.34
CA VAL A 134 8.11 -2.57 27.13
C VAL A 134 9.17 -3.43 26.41
N GLY A 135 9.34 -4.67 26.85
CA GLY A 135 10.35 -5.57 26.30
C GLY A 135 10.02 -6.15 24.92
N ARG A 136 8.77 -6.55 24.65
CA ARG A 136 8.42 -7.20 23.36
C ARG A 136 7.85 -6.25 22.32
N ILE A 137 7.24 -5.15 22.74
CA ILE A 137 6.54 -4.22 21.85
C ILE A 137 7.34 -2.93 21.67
N PHE A 138 7.74 -2.27 22.76
CA PHE A 138 8.49 -1.03 22.63
C PHE A 138 9.95 -1.24 22.26
N MET A 139 10.56 -2.37 22.63
CA MET A 139 11.98 -2.59 22.39
C MET A 139 12.36 -2.68 20.90
N PRO A 140 11.56 -3.33 20.03
CA PRO A 140 11.74 -3.19 18.58
C PRO A 140 11.64 -1.75 18.09
N ALA A 141 10.82 -0.91 18.71
CA ALA A 141 10.64 0.50 18.39
C ALA A 141 11.59 1.45 19.15
N ARG A 142 12.62 0.94 19.85
CA ARG A 142 13.50 1.76 20.71
C ARG A 142 14.21 2.92 20.02
N SER A 143 14.47 2.81 18.72
CA SER A 143 15.04 3.88 17.89
C SER A 143 14.09 5.08 17.73
N PHE A 144 12.78 4.86 17.91
CA PHE A 144 11.72 5.84 17.75
C PHE A 144 11.26 6.38 19.11
N LEU A 145 11.08 5.50 20.09
CA LEU A 145 10.56 5.88 21.41
C LEU A 145 11.65 6.45 22.34
N GLY A 146 12.93 6.11 22.11
CA GLY A 146 14.04 6.47 23.00
C GLY A 146 13.94 5.80 24.37
N LYS A 147 15.04 5.71 25.13
CA LYS A 147 15.09 5.24 26.54
C LYS A 147 14.38 3.91 26.90
N VAL A 148 13.91 3.12 25.94
CA VAL A 148 13.16 1.88 26.20
C VAL A 148 13.98 0.88 27.01
N ALA A 149 15.29 0.79 26.71
CA ALA A 149 16.20 -0.09 27.45
C ALA A 149 16.34 0.33 28.93
N GLU A 150 16.44 1.63 29.18
CA GLU A 150 16.57 2.19 30.53
C GLU A 150 15.30 1.95 31.35
N LEU A 151 14.13 2.20 30.75
CA LEU A 151 12.84 1.90 31.37
C LEU A 151 12.70 0.41 31.67
N LEU A 152 13.07 -0.45 30.72
CA LEU A 152 12.98 -1.90 30.89
C LEU A 152 13.83 -2.39 32.07
N GLU A 153 15.04 -1.84 32.25
CA GLU A 153 15.91 -2.14 33.39
C GLU A 153 15.33 -1.60 34.71
N GLU A 154 14.75 -0.39 34.70
CA GLU A 154 14.11 0.22 35.88
C GLU A 154 12.93 -0.61 36.41
N ILE A 155 12.11 -1.17 35.52
CA ILE A 155 10.99 -2.07 35.87
C ILE A 155 11.43 -3.53 36.10
N GLY A 156 12.74 -3.77 36.20
CA GLY A 156 13.33 -5.06 36.57
C GLY A 156 13.43 -6.09 35.44
N GLY A 157 13.31 -5.69 34.19
CA GLY A 157 13.60 -6.52 33.02
C GLY A 157 15.08 -6.54 32.65
N GLN A 158 15.47 -7.48 31.77
CA GLN A 158 16.82 -7.53 31.19
C GLN A 158 16.71 -7.43 29.67
N VAL A 159 17.45 -6.50 29.06
CA VAL A 159 17.41 -6.27 27.60
C VAL A 159 17.70 -7.54 26.79
N GLY A 160 18.55 -8.43 27.32
CA GLY A 160 18.94 -9.69 26.67
C GLY A 160 17.82 -10.73 26.55
N ASP A 161 16.74 -10.59 27.33
CA ASP A 161 15.62 -11.55 27.34
C ASP A 161 14.60 -11.29 26.21
N TYR A 162 14.77 -10.19 25.48
CA TYR A 162 13.79 -9.68 24.54
C TYR A 162 14.30 -9.65 23.09
N PRO A 163 13.39 -9.59 22.11
CA PRO A 163 13.77 -9.55 20.71
C PRO A 163 14.74 -8.39 20.41
N THR A 164 15.79 -8.70 19.66
CA THR A 164 16.82 -7.72 19.29
C THR A 164 16.55 -7.04 17.95
N ASN A 165 15.55 -7.53 17.19
CA ASN A 165 15.11 -6.92 15.95
C ASN A 165 14.64 -5.49 16.23
N GLN A 166 15.21 -4.54 15.50
CA GLN A 166 14.81 -3.15 15.56
C GLN A 166 13.95 -2.87 14.33
N ILE A 167 12.90 -2.06 14.51
CA ILE A 167 12.26 -1.39 13.39
C ILE A 167 13.32 -0.49 12.77
N GLU A 168 13.62 -0.74 11.50
CA GLU A 168 14.64 0.04 10.80
C GLU A 168 14.13 1.47 10.64
N SER A 169 14.82 2.40 11.30
CA SER A 169 14.64 3.83 11.05
C SER A 169 14.93 4.10 9.58
N ARG A 170 14.10 4.93 8.96
CA ARG A 170 14.37 5.39 7.60
C ARG A 170 15.72 6.13 7.59
N ILE A 171 16.67 5.65 6.78
CA ILE A 171 17.96 6.35 6.58
C ILE A 171 17.84 7.16 5.31
N ILE A 172 17.90 8.50 5.42
CA ILE A 172 17.92 9.38 4.25
C ILE A 172 19.10 10.33 4.31
N THR A 173 19.59 10.72 3.13
CA THR A 173 20.57 11.80 3.03
C THR A 173 19.90 13.15 3.22
N TYR A 174 20.66 14.15 3.65
CA TYR A 174 20.17 15.54 3.67
C TYR A 174 19.69 16.02 2.29
N ASN A 175 20.30 15.54 1.20
CA ASN A 175 19.87 15.86 -0.15
C ASN A 175 18.52 15.22 -0.50
N GLN A 176 18.30 13.96 -0.14
CA GLN A 176 17.00 13.29 -0.31
C GLN A 176 15.92 14.00 0.51
N ALA A 177 16.22 14.34 1.77
CA ALA A 177 15.31 15.11 2.62
C ALA A 177 14.93 16.46 1.97
N ALA A 178 15.90 17.18 1.43
CA ALA A 178 15.65 18.43 0.72
C ALA A 178 14.76 18.25 -0.53
N GLN A 179 14.95 17.16 -1.28
CA GLN A 179 14.13 16.83 -2.45
C GLN A 179 12.70 16.48 -2.06
N GLU A 180 12.51 15.64 -1.05
CA GLU A 180 11.20 15.20 -0.57
C GLU A 180 10.40 16.37 -0.01
N ILE A 181 11.01 17.18 0.86
CA ILE A 181 10.38 18.38 1.40
C ILE A 181 9.99 19.33 0.27
N ALA A 182 10.87 19.55 -0.72
CA ALA A 182 10.57 20.42 -1.85
C ALA A 182 9.38 19.93 -2.70
N VAL A 183 9.22 18.62 -2.86
CA VAL A 183 8.06 18.02 -3.55
C VAL A 183 6.80 18.19 -2.72
N GLU A 184 6.86 17.93 -1.40
CA GLU A 184 5.68 17.95 -0.52
C GLU A 184 5.07 19.36 -0.39
N ILE A 185 5.89 20.40 -0.31
CA ILE A 185 5.38 21.78 -0.30
C ILE A 185 5.16 22.35 -1.71
N ASN A 186 5.36 21.54 -2.76
CA ASN A 186 5.21 21.93 -4.16
C ASN A 186 6.07 23.15 -4.55
N LEU A 187 7.35 23.16 -4.13
CA LEU A 187 8.28 24.21 -4.54
C LEU A 187 8.39 24.23 -6.08
N PRO A 188 8.28 25.42 -6.72
CA PRO A 188 8.48 25.54 -8.16
C PRO A 188 9.86 24.99 -8.56
N ARG A 189 9.87 23.85 -9.28
CA ARG A 189 11.05 23.09 -9.77
C ARG A 189 12.39 23.67 -9.31
N PRO A 190 12.82 23.37 -8.07
CA PRO A 190 14.00 23.99 -7.50
C PRO A 190 15.21 23.61 -8.35
N ASN A 191 15.99 24.60 -8.76
CA ASN A 191 17.26 24.34 -9.41
C ASN A 191 18.25 23.70 -8.42
N GLU A 192 19.32 23.09 -8.95
CA GLU A 192 20.31 22.37 -8.13
C GLU A 192 20.92 23.26 -7.03
N ALA A 193 21.16 24.54 -7.31
CA ALA A 193 21.69 25.48 -6.33
C ALA A 193 20.70 25.72 -5.17
N SER A 194 19.40 25.74 -5.44
CA SER A 194 18.36 25.93 -4.42
C SER A 194 18.20 24.66 -3.57
N LEU A 195 18.24 23.47 -4.17
CA LEU A 195 18.25 22.20 -3.44
C LEU A 195 19.47 22.08 -2.52
N ARG A 196 20.67 22.42 -3.00
CA ARG A 196 21.89 22.42 -2.15
C ARG A 196 21.80 23.40 -0.98
N ARG A 197 21.17 24.56 -1.17
CA ARG A 197 20.92 25.51 -0.07
C ARG A 197 19.91 24.97 0.93
N LEU A 198 18.80 24.42 0.45
CA LEU A 198 17.80 23.78 1.31
C LEU A 198 18.42 22.64 2.12
N GLN A 199 19.23 21.79 1.49
CA GLN A 199 20.02 20.75 2.14
C GLN A 199 20.88 21.31 3.28
N GLY A 200 21.69 22.34 3.03
CA GLY A 200 22.57 22.91 4.06
C GLY A 200 21.81 23.64 5.19
N ILE A 201 20.60 24.13 4.92
CA ILE A 201 19.70 24.68 5.93
C ILE A 201 19.16 23.55 6.82
N ILE A 202 18.65 22.47 6.21
CA ILE A 202 18.16 21.28 6.89
C ILE A 202 19.27 20.66 7.75
N GLU A 203 20.44 20.37 7.18
CA GLU A 203 21.59 19.79 7.88
C GLU A 203 21.98 20.59 9.13
N SER A 204 22.07 21.91 9.01
CA SER A 204 22.40 22.78 10.14
C SER A 204 21.32 22.81 11.21
N ARG A 205 20.04 22.71 10.84
CA ARG A 205 18.93 22.62 11.80
C ARG A 205 18.97 21.29 12.54
N LEU A 206 19.13 20.19 11.80
CA LEU A 206 19.22 18.83 12.32
C LEU A 206 20.39 18.63 13.28
N ARG A 207 21.52 19.31 13.05
CA ARG A 207 22.66 19.33 13.97
C ARG A 207 22.48 20.25 15.18
N GLY A 208 21.32 20.89 15.35
CA GLY A 208 21.04 21.82 16.44
C GLY A 208 21.78 23.16 16.36
N VAL A 209 22.44 23.47 15.23
CA VAL A 209 23.17 24.73 15.03
C VAL A 209 22.21 25.91 14.80
N ARG A 210 20.98 25.63 14.34
CA ARG A 210 19.92 26.62 14.14
C ARG A 210 18.69 26.28 14.96
N SER A 211 18.04 27.32 15.49
CA SER A 211 16.68 27.24 16.01
C SER A 211 15.65 27.22 14.87
N ASP A 212 14.38 27.00 15.20
CA ASP A 212 13.28 27.10 14.23
C ASP A 212 13.19 28.51 13.64
N ALA A 213 13.26 29.55 14.48
CA ALA A 213 13.24 30.94 14.05
C ALA A 213 14.42 31.29 13.12
N ASP A 214 15.62 30.79 13.42
CA ASP A 214 16.78 31.00 12.55
C ASP A 214 16.62 30.29 11.20
N THR A 215 15.99 29.11 11.21
CA THR A 215 15.75 28.30 10.01
C THR A 215 14.75 29.00 9.10
N VAL A 216 13.62 29.47 9.63
CA VAL A 216 12.66 30.32 8.90
C VAL A 216 13.37 31.54 8.31
N GLY A 217 14.17 32.24 9.14
CA GLY A 217 14.93 33.41 8.70
C GLY A 217 15.91 33.12 7.56
N MET A 218 16.50 31.91 7.50
CA MET A 218 17.37 31.50 6.39
C MET A 218 16.58 31.15 5.12
N LEU A 219 15.42 30.52 5.26
CA LEU A 219 14.56 30.14 4.12
C LEU A 219 13.98 31.38 3.42
N VAL A 220 13.56 32.40 4.17
CA VAL A 220 12.97 33.65 3.64
C VAL A 220 14.02 34.60 3.03
N LYS A 221 15.27 34.53 3.48
CA LYS A 221 16.34 35.45 3.02
C LYS A 221 16.53 35.46 1.50
N PRO A 222 16.99 36.58 0.92
CA PRO A 222 17.37 36.66 -0.48
C PRO A 222 18.38 35.59 -0.90
N THR A 223 18.22 35.04 -2.10
CA THR A 223 19.11 34.04 -2.70
C THR A 223 20.54 34.59 -2.85
N LYS A 224 20.66 35.90 -3.11
CA LYS A 224 21.94 36.63 -3.16
C LYS A 224 22.72 36.60 -1.83
N THR A 225 22.01 36.47 -0.71
CA THR A 225 22.59 36.43 0.65
C THR A 225 22.60 35.02 1.25
N GLY A 226 22.36 33.99 0.42
CA GLY A 226 22.41 32.59 0.84
C GLY A 226 21.09 32.01 1.35
N GLY A 227 19.96 32.70 1.19
CA GLY A 227 18.63 32.14 1.47
C GLY A 227 17.95 31.53 0.24
N LEU A 228 16.63 31.32 0.33
CA LEU A 228 15.81 30.71 -0.73
C LEU A 228 14.67 31.60 -1.25
N GLU A 229 14.48 32.81 -0.71
CA GLU A 229 13.38 33.72 -1.09
C GLU A 229 11.99 33.08 -0.98
N LEU A 230 11.82 32.16 -0.03
CA LEU A 230 10.51 31.54 0.22
C LEU A 230 9.57 32.51 0.93
N SER A 231 8.28 32.28 0.77
CA SER A 231 7.28 32.92 1.63
C SER A 231 7.48 32.48 3.09
N THR A 232 7.05 33.30 4.05
CA THR A 232 7.09 32.92 5.47
C THR A 232 6.27 31.66 5.73
N GLU A 233 5.11 31.54 5.07
CA GLU A 233 4.23 30.37 5.17
C GLU A 233 4.92 29.08 4.71
N ASP A 234 5.58 29.10 3.53
CA ASP A 234 6.32 27.93 3.05
C ASP A 234 7.52 27.60 3.95
N ALA A 235 8.20 28.63 4.48
CA ALA A 235 9.30 28.45 5.40
C ALA A 235 8.87 27.79 6.72
N ASP A 236 7.74 28.21 7.29
CA ASP A 236 7.15 27.61 8.49
C ASP A 236 6.73 26.15 8.22
N ARG A 237 6.12 25.89 7.06
CA ARG A 237 5.77 24.52 6.63
C ARG A 237 7.00 23.64 6.51
N ILE A 238 8.09 24.12 5.92
CA ILE A 238 9.36 23.37 5.87
C ILE A 238 9.87 23.05 7.27
N VAL A 239 9.86 24.01 8.19
CA VAL A 239 10.33 23.78 9.57
C VAL A 239 9.46 22.77 10.31
N ALA A 240 8.14 22.82 10.11
CA ALA A 240 7.23 21.80 10.63
C ALA A 240 7.52 20.41 10.05
N LEU A 241 7.76 20.31 8.73
CA LEU A 241 8.14 19.05 8.08
C LEU A 241 9.48 18.51 8.59
N ILE A 242 10.50 19.37 8.73
CA ILE A 242 11.80 18.97 9.29
C ILE A 242 11.61 18.42 10.70
N SER A 243 10.84 19.11 11.54
CA SER A 243 10.60 18.69 12.93
C SER A 243 9.82 17.38 13.01
N ARG A 244 8.88 17.16 12.09
CA ARG A 244 8.16 15.89 11.95
C ARG A 244 9.10 14.75 11.56
N GLU A 245 9.94 14.95 10.54
CA GLU A 245 10.90 13.95 10.06
C GLU A 245 12.04 13.67 11.06
N MET A 246 12.45 14.70 11.82
CA MET A 246 13.52 14.62 12.83
C MET A 246 13.31 13.53 13.86
N LYS A 247 12.06 13.32 14.27
CA LYS A 247 11.73 12.35 15.32
C LYS A 247 12.06 10.92 14.91
N TRP A 248 12.10 10.65 13.61
CA TRP A 248 11.90 9.29 13.09
C TRP A 248 12.93 8.84 12.06
N THR A 249 13.74 9.78 11.56
CA THR A 249 14.62 9.57 10.43
C THR A 249 16.07 9.75 10.85
N ASN A 250 16.91 8.78 10.49
CA ASN A 250 18.35 8.86 10.70
C ASN A 250 19.01 9.54 9.50
N PHE A 251 19.47 10.77 9.71
CA PHE A 251 20.09 11.57 8.66
C PHE A 251 21.58 11.29 8.55
N VAL A 252 22.04 11.00 7.33
CA VAL A 252 23.45 10.76 7.02
C VAL A 252 23.95 11.72 5.95
N ASP A 253 25.23 12.10 6.00
CA ASP A 253 25.83 13.00 5.01
C ASP A 253 25.83 12.36 3.61
N GLN A 254 26.15 11.07 3.57
CA GLN A 254 26.08 10.21 2.40
C GLN A 254 25.50 8.89 2.87
N LEU A 255 24.71 8.24 2.02
CA LEU A 255 24.37 6.84 2.27
C LEU A 255 25.70 6.09 2.36
N PRO A 256 25.89 5.21 3.36
CA PRO A 256 27.12 4.45 3.45
C PRO A 256 27.35 3.70 2.14
N ASP A 257 28.34 4.14 1.36
CA ASP A 257 28.75 3.55 0.07
C ASP A 257 28.97 2.03 0.20
N SER A 258 29.19 1.54 1.42
CA SER A 258 29.52 0.16 1.74
C SER A 258 28.43 -0.65 2.46
N ALA A 259 27.32 -0.09 2.96
CA ALA A 259 26.33 -0.95 3.65
C ALA A 259 25.42 -1.69 2.66
N ALA A 260 25.03 -1.04 1.56
CA ALA A 260 24.29 -1.66 0.46
C ALA A 260 25.20 -2.32 -0.59
N ALA A 261 26.52 -2.19 -0.49
CA ALA A 261 27.47 -2.91 -1.32
C ALA A 261 28.09 -4.10 -0.57
N ALA A 262 28.59 -3.91 0.66
CA ALA A 262 29.28 -4.96 1.41
C ALA A 262 28.33 -6.02 2.02
N LYS A 263 27.14 -5.64 2.52
CA LYS A 263 26.14 -6.68 2.90
C LYS A 263 25.63 -7.43 1.67
N THR A 264 25.54 -6.77 0.54
CA THR A 264 25.00 -7.38 -0.69
C THR A 264 26.04 -8.24 -1.38
N GLU A 265 27.34 -7.99 -1.21
CA GLU A 265 28.40 -8.86 -1.73
C GLU A 265 28.53 -10.14 -0.90
N ASP A 266 28.49 -10.05 0.43
CA ASP A 266 28.49 -11.23 1.31
C ASP A 266 27.16 -11.99 1.29
N LEU A 267 25.98 -11.32 1.28
CA LEU A 267 24.71 -12.01 1.04
C LEU A 267 24.60 -12.54 -0.40
N ALA A 268 25.10 -11.85 -1.43
CA ALA A 268 25.04 -12.38 -2.79
C ALA A 268 25.95 -13.60 -2.99
N ALA A 269 26.99 -13.76 -2.16
CA ALA A 269 27.79 -14.98 -2.11
C ALA A 269 27.02 -16.15 -1.46
N GLU A 270 26.09 -15.88 -0.54
CA GLU A 270 25.22 -16.89 0.10
C GLU A 270 23.89 -17.14 -0.64
N LEU A 271 23.42 -16.18 -1.46
CA LEU A 271 22.17 -16.32 -2.21
C LEU A 271 22.31 -17.40 -3.29
N LYS A 272 21.44 -18.40 -3.22
CA LYS A 272 21.31 -19.48 -4.22
C LYS A 272 21.19 -18.96 -5.67
N TYR A 273 20.62 -17.77 -5.84
CA TYR A 273 20.46 -17.11 -7.14
C TYR A 273 20.99 -15.67 -7.10
N PRO A 274 22.20 -15.42 -7.64
CA PRO A 274 22.73 -14.06 -7.69
C PRO A 274 21.88 -13.19 -8.64
N PRO A 275 21.84 -11.85 -8.45
CA PRO A 275 21.01 -10.95 -9.25
C PRO A 275 21.21 -11.09 -10.77
N GLU A 276 22.44 -11.32 -11.23
CA GLU A 276 22.74 -11.54 -12.65
C GLU A 276 22.12 -12.82 -13.19
N LYS A 277 22.02 -13.87 -12.37
CA LYS A 277 21.34 -15.11 -12.74
C LYS A 277 19.83 -14.89 -12.86
N ILE A 278 19.22 -14.14 -11.95
CA ILE A 278 17.79 -13.79 -12.01
C ILE A 278 17.51 -12.96 -13.27
N LYS A 279 18.36 -11.99 -13.61
CA LYS A 279 18.26 -11.22 -14.86
C LYS A 279 18.32 -12.13 -16.10
N GLN A 280 19.24 -13.10 -16.12
CA GLN A 280 19.33 -14.08 -17.21
C GLN A 280 18.08 -14.96 -17.32
N LEU A 281 17.58 -15.46 -16.19
CA LEU A 281 16.35 -16.26 -16.13
C LEU A 281 15.14 -15.45 -16.62
N LEU A 282 15.02 -14.19 -16.19
CA LEU A 282 13.96 -13.27 -16.59
C LEU A 282 14.01 -12.95 -18.09
N ALA A 283 15.21 -12.81 -18.66
CA ALA A 283 15.38 -12.54 -20.09
C ALA A 283 14.94 -13.72 -20.97
N GLY A 284 15.08 -14.95 -20.46
CA GLY A 284 14.84 -16.18 -21.21
C GLY A 284 15.98 -16.55 -22.15
N THR A 285 15.82 -17.64 -22.89
CA THR A 285 16.85 -18.12 -23.81
C THR A 285 16.97 -17.21 -25.04
N PRO A 286 18.13 -17.18 -25.72
CA PRO A 286 18.28 -16.43 -26.97
C PRO A 286 17.26 -16.82 -28.05
N GLU A 287 16.86 -18.09 -28.09
CA GLU A 287 15.84 -18.60 -29.02
C GLU A 287 14.46 -18.05 -28.68
N GLU A 288 14.05 -18.08 -27.40
CA GLU A 288 12.80 -17.47 -26.94
C GLU A 288 12.76 -15.97 -27.29
N GLN A 289 13.86 -15.25 -27.05
CA GLN A 289 13.96 -13.83 -27.37
C GLN A 289 13.84 -13.57 -28.87
N LYS A 290 14.45 -14.42 -29.70
CA LYS A 290 14.35 -14.31 -31.17
C LYS A 290 12.93 -14.59 -31.66
N VAL A 291 12.28 -15.64 -31.16
CA VAL A 291 10.89 -15.96 -31.53
C VAL A 291 9.95 -14.84 -31.11
N LEU A 292 10.08 -14.35 -29.87
CA LEU A 292 9.28 -13.24 -29.37
C LEU A 292 9.49 -11.94 -30.19
N ALA A 293 10.73 -11.66 -30.62
CA ALA A 293 11.01 -10.52 -31.49
C ALA A 293 10.36 -10.67 -32.87
N LEU A 294 10.41 -11.86 -33.46
CA LEU A 294 9.74 -12.15 -34.74
C LEU A 294 8.21 -12.06 -34.62
N SER A 295 7.62 -12.58 -33.55
CA SER A 295 6.19 -12.44 -33.25
C SER A 295 5.78 -10.97 -33.10
N ALA A 296 6.57 -10.17 -32.37
CA ALA A 296 6.31 -8.75 -32.23
C ALA A 296 6.41 -7.99 -33.57
N GLU A 297 7.38 -8.33 -34.42
CA GLU A 297 7.50 -7.78 -35.77
C GLU A 297 6.31 -8.17 -36.65
N HIS A 298 5.95 -9.44 -36.67
CA HIS A 298 4.79 -9.96 -37.40
C HIS A 298 3.49 -9.25 -36.98
N LEU A 299 3.25 -9.09 -35.68
CA LEU A 299 2.08 -8.37 -35.18
C LEU A 299 2.08 -6.89 -35.55
N ASN A 300 3.23 -6.21 -35.49
CA ASN A 300 3.31 -4.81 -35.93
C ASN A 300 3.00 -4.68 -37.43
N GLN A 301 3.48 -5.60 -38.27
CA GLN A 301 3.17 -5.62 -39.71
C GLN A 301 1.69 -5.94 -39.96
N PHE A 302 1.14 -6.95 -39.28
CA PHE A 302 -0.25 -7.38 -39.40
C PHE A 302 -1.23 -6.26 -39.02
N THR A 303 -0.96 -5.59 -37.89
CA THR A 303 -1.77 -4.49 -37.37
C THR A 303 -1.46 -3.15 -38.05
N LYS A 304 -0.46 -3.09 -38.95
CA LYS A 304 0.03 -1.84 -39.57
C LYS A 304 0.32 -0.76 -38.52
N GLU A 305 0.85 -1.19 -37.37
CA GLU A 305 1.06 -0.38 -36.18
C GLU A 305 -0.19 0.32 -35.61
N ASN A 306 -1.40 -0.05 -36.05
CA ASN A 306 -2.66 0.51 -35.57
C ASN A 306 -3.03 -0.08 -34.21
N ASP A 307 -3.13 0.80 -33.21
CA ASP A 307 -3.45 0.43 -31.83
C ASP A 307 -4.81 -0.24 -31.68
N GLY A 308 -5.83 0.19 -32.43
CA GLY A 308 -7.16 -0.43 -32.41
C GLY A 308 -7.11 -1.86 -32.94
N GLN A 309 -6.39 -2.09 -34.04
CA GLN A 309 -6.24 -3.43 -34.61
C GLN A 309 -5.49 -4.40 -33.68
N LEU A 310 -4.49 -3.90 -32.93
CA LEU A 310 -3.80 -4.72 -31.93
C LEU A 310 -4.72 -5.12 -30.77
N LYS A 311 -5.57 -4.19 -30.31
CA LYS A 311 -6.58 -4.46 -29.27
C LYS A 311 -7.62 -5.47 -29.75
N ASP A 312 -8.14 -5.29 -30.96
CA ASP A 312 -9.12 -6.18 -31.57
C ASP A 312 -8.54 -7.58 -31.82
N TRP A 313 -7.29 -7.67 -32.28
CA TRP A 313 -6.60 -8.95 -32.43
C TRP A 313 -6.47 -9.69 -31.09
N LEU A 314 -6.05 -9.01 -30.02
CA LEU A 314 -5.93 -9.64 -28.70
C LEU A 314 -7.29 -10.08 -28.16
N HIS A 315 -8.32 -9.25 -28.37
CA HIS A 315 -9.70 -9.59 -28.02
C HIS A 315 -10.16 -10.87 -28.74
N ASP A 316 -9.97 -10.93 -30.06
CA ASP A 316 -10.36 -12.08 -30.87
C ASP A 316 -9.62 -13.35 -30.46
N VAL A 317 -8.35 -13.23 -30.07
CA VAL A 317 -7.55 -14.33 -29.52
C VAL A 317 -8.09 -14.83 -28.19
N ILE A 318 -8.56 -13.95 -27.30
CA ILE A 318 -9.13 -14.33 -26.00
C ILE A 318 -10.49 -15.02 -26.17
N TYR A 319 -11.33 -14.55 -27.10
CA TYR A 319 -12.70 -15.05 -27.25
C TYR A 319 -12.87 -16.20 -28.25
N ASN A 320 -12.07 -16.25 -29.32
CA ASN A 320 -12.20 -17.24 -30.39
C ASN A 320 -11.29 -18.47 -30.17
N LEU A 321 -11.01 -18.83 -28.91
CA LEU A 321 -10.25 -20.02 -28.48
C LEU A 321 -10.79 -21.36 -29.01
N VAL A 322 -11.90 -21.35 -29.76
CA VAL A 322 -12.71 -22.54 -30.02
C VAL A 322 -12.18 -23.41 -31.18
N ASP A 323 -11.36 -22.91 -32.11
CA ASP A 323 -10.93 -23.74 -33.26
C ASP A 323 -9.48 -23.52 -33.77
N GLY A 324 -8.71 -22.60 -33.19
CA GLY A 324 -7.36 -22.25 -33.66
C GLY A 324 -6.30 -22.37 -32.58
N ARG A 325 -5.19 -23.06 -32.87
CA ARG A 325 -3.98 -22.95 -32.05
C ARG A 325 -3.43 -21.53 -32.22
N VAL A 326 -3.58 -20.69 -31.20
CA VAL A 326 -2.88 -19.41 -31.15
C VAL A 326 -1.44 -19.68 -30.75
N GLU A 327 -0.48 -19.13 -31.51
CA GLU A 327 0.92 -19.25 -31.15
C GLU A 327 1.18 -18.49 -29.84
N PRO A 328 1.69 -19.14 -28.77
CA PRO A 328 1.88 -18.53 -27.45
C PRO A 328 2.66 -17.21 -27.51
N TRP A 329 3.66 -17.15 -28.38
CA TRP A 329 4.55 -16.03 -28.52
C TRP A 329 3.90 -14.79 -29.13
N ASP A 330 2.86 -14.96 -29.95
CA ASP A 330 2.07 -13.84 -30.46
C ASP A 330 1.26 -13.20 -29.33
N VAL A 331 0.69 -14.00 -28.42
CA VAL A 331 -0.04 -13.50 -27.26
C VAL A 331 0.88 -12.69 -26.34
N VAL A 332 2.05 -13.24 -26.00
CA VAL A 332 3.05 -12.55 -25.16
C VAL A 332 3.52 -11.25 -25.84
N ALA A 333 3.82 -11.31 -27.14
CA ALA A 333 4.26 -10.14 -27.91
C ALA A 333 3.18 -9.05 -27.92
N ALA A 334 1.90 -9.40 -28.11
CA ALA A 334 0.80 -8.45 -28.11
C ALA A 334 0.67 -7.71 -26.76
N LEU A 335 0.73 -8.45 -25.64
CA LEU A 335 0.69 -7.84 -24.30
C LEU A 335 1.87 -6.89 -24.07
N MET A 336 3.07 -7.28 -24.47
CA MET A 336 4.26 -6.43 -24.35
C MET A 336 4.16 -5.18 -25.24
N LEU A 337 3.64 -5.30 -26.45
CA LEU A 337 3.42 -4.16 -27.36
C LEU A 337 2.38 -3.19 -26.79
N LEU A 338 1.23 -3.67 -26.30
CA LEU A 338 0.22 -2.85 -25.64
C LEU A 338 0.80 -2.12 -24.42
N THR A 339 1.63 -2.81 -23.63
CA THR A 339 2.29 -2.21 -22.46
C THR A 339 3.28 -1.13 -22.87
N LYS A 340 4.14 -1.42 -23.86
CA LYS A 340 5.14 -0.48 -24.38
C LYS A 340 4.51 0.80 -24.92
N ARG A 341 3.32 0.69 -25.51
CA ARG A 341 2.56 1.82 -26.08
C ARG A 341 1.68 2.53 -25.05
N GLY A 342 1.66 2.09 -23.79
CA GLY A 342 0.82 2.66 -22.74
C GLY A 342 -0.68 2.37 -22.91
N LEU A 343 -1.03 1.32 -23.68
CA LEU A 343 -2.40 0.98 -24.04
C LEU A 343 -2.98 -0.14 -23.19
N LEU A 344 -2.16 -0.94 -22.50
CA LEU A 344 -2.65 -2.10 -21.75
C LEU A 344 -3.73 -1.72 -20.72
N LEU A 345 -3.42 -0.73 -19.86
CA LEU A 345 -4.36 -0.28 -18.83
C LEU A 345 -5.59 0.41 -19.42
N ASP A 346 -5.38 1.19 -20.49
CA ASP A 346 -6.46 1.84 -21.23
C ASP A 346 -7.45 0.81 -21.82
N THR A 347 -6.93 -0.24 -22.44
CA THR A 347 -7.72 -1.37 -22.96
C THR A 347 -8.56 -2.00 -21.87
N LEU A 348 -7.96 -2.34 -20.71
CA LEU A 348 -8.71 -2.94 -19.60
C LEU A 348 -9.79 -2.02 -19.04
N SER A 349 -9.51 -0.72 -18.95
CA SER A 349 -10.46 0.25 -18.39
C SER A 349 -11.63 0.60 -19.31
N LYS A 350 -11.41 0.67 -20.63
CA LYS A 350 -12.39 1.19 -21.59
C LYS A 350 -13.12 0.10 -22.37
N ASP A 351 -12.48 -1.05 -22.58
CA ASP A 351 -13.06 -2.10 -23.40
C ASP A 351 -13.76 -3.14 -22.52
N LEU A 352 -15.08 -2.98 -22.43
CA LEU A 352 -15.99 -3.82 -21.63
C LEU A 352 -15.87 -5.31 -21.98
N ARG A 353 -15.41 -5.64 -23.19
CA ARG A 353 -15.22 -7.02 -23.62
C ARG A 353 -14.16 -7.74 -22.79
N PHE A 354 -13.07 -7.05 -22.42
CA PHE A 354 -12.05 -7.64 -21.54
C PHE A 354 -12.58 -7.83 -20.12
N GLY A 355 -13.40 -6.91 -19.63
CA GLY A 355 -14.04 -7.04 -18.32
C GLY A 355 -14.95 -8.27 -18.23
N GLN A 356 -15.68 -8.58 -19.30
CA GLN A 356 -16.49 -9.79 -19.37
C GLN A 356 -15.64 -11.07 -19.40
N ALA A 357 -14.52 -11.07 -20.14
CA ALA A 357 -13.61 -12.23 -20.19
C ALA A 357 -12.99 -12.53 -18.82
N ILE A 358 -12.51 -11.48 -18.13
CA ILE A 358 -11.93 -11.60 -16.79
C ILE A 358 -12.97 -12.12 -15.81
N ARG A 359 -14.21 -11.62 -15.88
CA ARG A 359 -15.30 -12.10 -15.03
C ARG A 359 -15.55 -13.59 -15.22
N THR A 360 -15.72 -14.05 -16.46
CA THR A 360 -15.93 -15.47 -16.76
C THR A 360 -14.79 -16.33 -16.23
N PHE A 361 -13.54 -15.93 -16.49
CA PHE A 361 -12.37 -16.63 -15.97
C PHE A 361 -12.32 -16.64 -14.43
N SER A 362 -12.72 -15.53 -13.80
CA SER A 362 -12.69 -15.43 -12.35
C SER A 362 -13.72 -16.35 -11.69
N GLU A 363 -14.93 -16.42 -12.28
CA GLU A 363 -15.99 -17.33 -11.85
C GLU A 363 -15.56 -18.81 -12.04
N GLU A 364 -14.90 -19.15 -13.15
CA GLU A 364 -14.37 -20.51 -13.39
C GLU A 364 -13.27 -20.93 -12.41
N LYS A 365 -12.45 -19.98 -11.96
CA LYS A 365 -11.39 -20.21 -10.98
C LYS A 365 -11.87 -20.15 -9.52
N GLY A 366 -13.15 -19.82 -9.30
CA GLY A 366 -13.74 -19.77 -7.97
C GLY A 366 -13.32 -18.56 -7.14
N TYR A 367 -12.90 -17.46 -7.77
CA TYR A 367 -12.64 -16.21 -7.04
C TYR A 367 -13.93 -15.65 -6.43
N ASP A 368 -13.81 -14.99 -5.27
CA ASP A 368 -14.96 -14.46 -4.54
C ASP A 368 -15.67 -13.32 -5.28
N ARG A 369 -16.95 -13.11 -4.95
CA ARG A 369 -17.77 -11.99 -5.43
C ARG A 369 -17.13 -10.64 -5.10
N GLN A 370 -16.45 -10.50 -3.97
CA GLN A 370 -15.76 -9.26 -3.61
C GLN A 370 -14.71 -8.89 -4.66
N PHE A 371 -13.93 -9.86 -5.15
CA PHE A 371 -12.97 -9.63 -6.22
C PHE A 371 -13.65 -9.13 -7.51
N ILE A 372 -14.78 -9.75 -7.90
CA ILE A 372 -15.54 -9.34 -9.09
C ILE A 372 -16.04 -7.89 -8.95
N ASP A 373 -16.44 -7.49 -7.75
CA ASP A 373 -16.92 -6.12 -7.51
C ASP A 373 -15.77 -5.11 -7.46
N VAL A 374 -14.63 -5.44 -6.87
CA VAL A 374 -13.40 -4.62 -6.94
C VAL A 374 -12.97 -4.43 -8.40
N PHE A 375 -13.02 -5.49 -9.21
CA PHE A 375 -12.71 -5.41 -10.64
C PHE A 375 -13.64 -4.44 -11.38
N LYS A 376 -14.95 -4.45 -11.11
CA LYS A 376 -15.89 -3.51 -11.74
C LYS A 376 -15.56 -2.05 -11.39
N MET A 377 -15.10 -1.80 -10.17
CA MET A 377 -14.73 -0.46 -9.71
C MET A 377 -13.39 -0.02 -10.28
N GLN A 378 -12.42 -0.94 -10.38
CA GLN A 378 -11.05 -0.66 -10.78
C GLN A 378 -10.51 -1.70 -11.79
N PRO A 379 -10.99 -1.70 -13.04
CA PRO A 379 -10.60 -2.69 -14.05
C PRO A 379 -9.12 -2.61 -14.46
N SER A 380 -8.46 -1.48 -14.18
CA SER A 380 -7.01 -1.27 -14.38
C SER A 380 -6.23 -1.30 -13.06
N GLY A 381 -6.84 -1.70 -11.95
CA GLY A 381 -6.18 -1.83 -10.65
C GLY A 381 -5.17 -3.00 -10.61
N PRO A 382 -4.24 -3.04 -9.63
CA PRO A 382 -3.23 -4.08 -9.53
C PRO A 382 -3.77 -5.51 -9.54
N GLN A 383 -4.82 -5.80 -8.75
CA GLN A 383 -5.45 -7.12 -8.68
C GLN A 383 -6.10 -7.52 -10.02
N ALA A 384 -6.81 -6.58 -10.66
CA ALA A 384 -7.43 -6.77 -11.96
C ALA A 384 -6.41 -7.10 -13.05
N VAL A 385 -5.31 -6.34 -13.10
CA VAL A 385 -4.20 -6.57 -14.03
C VAL A 385 -3.51 -7.91 -13.76
N ASN A 386 -3.35 -8.31 -12.49
CA ASN A 386 -2.78 -9.60 -12.12
C ASN A 386 -3.60 -10.77 -12.69
N VAL A 387 -4.91 -10.80 -12.41
CA VAL A 387 -5.81 -11.85 -12.89
C VAL A 387 -5.92 -11.84 -14.40
N PHE A 388 -5.97 -10.66 -15.03
CA PHE A 388 -5.94 -10.54 -16.48
C PHE A 388 -4.68 -11.18 -17.10
N LEU A 389 -3.49 -10.84 -16.58
CA LEU A 389 -2.24 -11.39 -17.09
C LEU A 389 -2.17 -12.90 -16.87
N GLN A 390 -2.63 -13.41 -15.72
CA GLN A 390 -2.71 -14.85 -15.46
C GLN A 390 -3.65 -15.56 -16.44
N MET A 391 -4.85 -15.01 -16.66
CA MET A 391 -5.83 -15.55 -17.62
C MET A 391 -5.22 -15.64 -19.02
N VAL A 392 -4.61 -14.55 -19.51
CA VAL A 392 -4.08 -14.50 -20.87
C VAL A 392 -2.82 -15.35 -21.02
N LEU A 393 -1.88 -15.30 -20.08
CA LEU A 393 -0.61 -16.01 -20.19
C LEU A 393 -0.75 -17.52 -19.91
N ARG A 394 -1.54 -17.91 -18.90
CA ARG A 394 -1.75 -19.34 -18.58
C ARG A 394 -2.85 -19.95 -19.43
N GLY A 395 -4.00 -19.27 -19.53
CA GLY A 395 -5.19 -19.80 -20.20
C GLY A 395 -5.08 -19.72 -21.72
N VAL A 396 -4.81 -18.53 -22.25
CA VAL A 396 -4.85 -18.28 -23.70
C VAL A 396 -3.53 -18.68 -24.37
N ALA A 397 -2.39 -18.25 -23.82
CA ALA A 397 -1.08 -18.59 -24.36
C ALA A 397 -0.59 -20.00 -23.95
N GLY A 398 -1.24 -20.65 -22.99
CA GLY A 398 -0.87 -22.01 -22.55
C GLY A 398 0.52 -22.11 -21.92
N LEU A 399 1.05 -21.02 -21.37
CA LEU A 399 2.36 -21.03 -20.71
C LEU A 399 2.29 -21.78 -19.38
N SER A 400 3.42 -22.37 -18.99
CA SER A 400 3.58 -22.91 -17.65
C SER A 400 3.41 -21.81 -16.60
N ASP A 401 3.08 -22.17 -15.36
CA ASP A 401 2.89 -21.20 -14.28
C ASP A 401 4.10 -20.29 -14.05
N GLY A 402 5.30 -20.86 -14.07
CA GLY A 402 6.55 -20.12 -13.91
C GLY A 402 6.88 -19.25 -15.12
N ASP A 403 6.59 -19.70 -16.35
CA ASP A 403 6.78 -18.89 -17.55
C ASP A 403 5.78 -17.74 -17.64
N ALA A 404 4.51 -18.01 -17.33
CA ALA A 404 3.48 -16.99 -17.23
C ALA A 404 3.89 -15.91 -16.22
N ALA A 405 4.32 -16.30 -15.02
CA ALA A 405 4.83 -15.37 -14.01
C ALA A 405 6.05 -14.60 -14.55
N ARG A 406 7.05 -15.28 -15.12
CA ARG A 406 8.24 -14.65 -15.73
C ARG A 406 7.88 -13.54 -16.71
N TYR A 407 6.97 -13.79 -17.65
CA TYR A 407 6.52 -12.77 -18.61
C TYR A 407 5.61 -11.72 -17.97
N GLY A 408 4.81 -12.08 -16.98
CA GLY A 408 4.08 -11.15 -16.11
C GLY A 408 5.03 -10.13 -15.47
N LEU A 409 6.14 -10.58 -14.89
CA LEU A 409 7.16 -9.71 -14.29
C LEU A 409 7.83 -8.79 -15.32
N ARG A 410 8.02 -9.24 -16.57
CA ARG A 410 8.54 -8.36 -17.64
C ARG A 410 7.55 -7.25 -17.95
N ILE A 411 6.26 -7.57 -18.03
CA ILE A 411 5.18 -6.62 -18.30
C ILE A 411 5.05 -5.61 -17.15
N THR A 412 5.05 -6.06 -15.89
CA THR A 412 4.97 -5.16 -14.73
C THR A 412 6.19 -4.27 -14.59
N ASN A 413 7.39 -4.77 -14.93
CA ASN A 413 8.59 -3.93 -15.00
C ASN A 413 8.49 -2.85 -16.10
N MET A 414 7.81 -3.12 -17.21
CA MET A 414 7.53 -2.11 -18.24
C MET A 414 6.53 -1.06 -17.75
N LEU A 415 5.46 -1.48 -17.05
CA LEU A 415 4.52 -0.56 -16.39
C LEU A 415 5.23 0.32 -15.36
N LYS A 416 6.08 -0.25 -14.51
CA LYS A 416 6.89 0.50 -13.53
C LYS A 416 7.76 1.56 -14.21
N LYS A 417 8.45 1.21 -15.30
CA LYS A 417 9.27 2.16 -16.08
C LYS A 417 8.45 3.29 -16.70
N SER A 418 7.15 3.09 -16.93
CA SER A 418 6.21 4.12 -17.39
C SER A 418 5.58 4.94 -16.25
N GLY A 419 6.08 4.81 -15.01
CA GLY A 419 5.59 5.55 -13.85
C GLY A 419 4.49 4.85 -13.05
N GLN A 420 4.13 3.62 -13.41
CA GLN A 420 3.06 2.86 -12.76
C GLN A 420 3.64 1.91 -11.70
N ALA A 421 4.17 2.49 -10.61
CA ALA A 421 4.89 1.74 -9.57
C ALA A 421 4.00 0.75 -8.80
N GLN A 422 2.68 0.99 -8.75
CA GLN A 422 1.71 0.15 -8.03
C GLN A 422 1.59 -1.30 -8.53
N PHE A 423 2.21 -1.63 -9.68
CA PHE A 423 2.25 -2.99 -10.22
C PHE A 423 3.53 -3.78 -9.85
N SER A 424 4.43 -3.19 -9.05
CA SER A 424 5.76 -3.77 -8.76
C SER A 424 5.72 -5.05 -7.91
N GLY A 425 4.57 -5.41 -7.33
CA GLY A 425 4.41 -6.56 -6.44
C GLY A 425 3.46 -7.65 -6.97
N LEU A 426 3.11 -7.65 -8.25
CA LEU A 426 2.20 -8.69 -8.79
C LEU A 426 2.88 -10.03 -9.04
N VAL A 427 4.21 -9.99 -9.24
CA VAL A 427 5.03 -11.16 -9.52
C VAL A 427 6.35 -11.00 -8.81
N ALA A 428 6.83 -12.06 -8.19
CA ALA A 428 8.14 -12.13 -7.57
C ALA A 428 8.96 -13.30 -8.13
N PHE A 429 10.28 -13.27 -7.88
CA PHE A 429 11.13 -14.44 -8.04
C PHE A 429 11.32 -15.08 -6.67
N ASP A 430 10.81 -16.29 -6.50
CA ASP A 430 11.00 -17.09 -5.29
C ASP A 430 12.45 -17.58 -5.27
N LEU A 431 13.23 -17.11 -4.28
CA LEU A 431 14.65 -17.43 -4.16
C LEU A 431 14.90 -18.87 -3.67
N ASP A 432 13.96 -19.45 -2.93
CA ASP A 432 14.09 -20.79 -2.38
C ASP A 432 13.82 -21.82 -3.48
N GLU A 433 12.74 -21.61 -4.22
CA GLU A 433 12.32 -22.48 -5.31
C GLU A 433 13.05 -22.19 -6.63
N GLY A 434 13.60 -20.98 -6.78
CA GLY A 434 14.27 -20.55 -8.00
C GLY A 434 13.33 -20.37 -9.19
N LYS A 435 12.07 -20.00 -8.94
CA LYS A 435 11.02 -19.87 -9.95
C LYS A 435 10.29 -18.54 -9.82
N PHE A 436 9.73 -18.05 -10.92
CA PHE A 436 8.86 -16.88 -10.87
C PHE A 436 7.48 -17.31 -10.39
N VAL A 437 6.91 -16.56 -9.44
CA VAL A 437 5.63 -16.84 -8.82
C VAL A 437 4.74 -15.61 -8.87
N TRP A 438 3.45 -15.82 -9.12
CA TRP A 438 2.44 -14.79 -8.98
C TRP A 438 2.23 -14.50 -7.50
N THR A 439 2.11 -13.23 -7.14
CA THR A 439 1.61 -12.86 -5.83
C THR A 439 0.11 -13.07 -5.84
N GLU A 440 -0.39 -13.95 -4.99
CA GLU A 440 -1.83 -14.20 -4.89
C GLU A 440 -2.52 -12.89 -4.45
N PRO A 441 -3.65 -12.51 -5.09
CA PRO A 441 -4.44 -11.42 -4.56
C PRO A 441 -4.83 -11.77 -3.13
N MET A 442 -4.58 -10.87 -2.17
CA MET A 442 -5.04 -11.10 -0.80
C MET A 442 -6.55 -11.31 -0.82
N ASP A 443 -6.99 -12.42 -0.21
CA ASP A 443 -8.40 -12.78 -0.02
C ASP A 443 -9.15 -11.76 0.86
#